data_AF-A0A848U2E6-F1
#
_entry.id   AF-A0A848U2E6-F1
#
_cell.length_a   1.000
_cell.length_b   1.000
_cell.length_c   1.000
_cell.angle_alpha   90.00
_cell.angle_beta   90.00
_cell.angle_gamma   90.00
#
_symmetry.space_group_name_H-M   'P 1'
#
loop_
_entity.id
_entity.type
_entity.pdbx_description
1 polymer ?
#
loop_
_entity_poly.entity_id
_entity_poly.type
_entity_poly.pdbx_seq_one_letter_code
_entity_poly.pdbx_strand_id
1 'polypeptide(L)'
;MDSTLVLTGIFPFILITAGILSLIVSLLLLSLYRRATLRGMASTAIPTTGTSAGERVPSPPQDSPHRTQLPPLQFHEIDARQTGNRKDSRDAVDSAVVAFIRRAHINDALTCLAAGVAYALIMTLAWSLLASGPSSIGRSLMLMTLYLWPGVIAICLVSTIGWKESLTVLAGYLLLLMLTVQIVLSRNPQLSAAALLQLWFIINLPPSVFFLFFLQNRIRAVGPLVLAFMLCGVAGAVLLVQVTGGSDAMLGLIIRATMPMGLGATSVFILMHLAGFVLLAIVGWRLLRRLGEAYRRKRFSDRSTTLASLWLMFALIQSIGFAFEGALWILSAPIAFLACRFVVKIGQRMNSSRNRPTAEPLELLLLRVFSLGRRSNRFFDSFSRLWRPVGIINMIAGPDLVTSTVEPHEFLEFAGGKLSRRFVVSEPDLQQRLHDLDRAADPDGRYRVHEFFCHDDTWRMTMQRLAAESHAIVMDLRSFSNANQGCLYELKVLLDTIDLRHIVFIVDGTTDRAFLESSLLNLWSVLDQQSPNTDLGEPTVTLFAAENHSRRALNSLISQLTRHTLPVPDTATLWDRTTPGRTHHP
;
A
#
# COMPACT_ATOMS: atom_id res chain seq x y z
N MET A 1 -32.16 -26.33 -19.92
CA MET A 1 -32.08 -25.55 -18.66
C MET A 1 -32.19 -24.08 -19.02
N ASP A 2 -33.09 -23.33 -18.38
CA ASP A 2 -33.20 -21.89 -18.62
C ASP A 2 -31.87 -21.21 -18.33
N SER A 3 -31.34 -20.50 -19.32
CA SER A 3 -30.09 -19.75 -19.24
C SER A 3 -30.06 -18.80 -18.04
N THR A 4 -31.22 -18.28 -17.63
CA THR A 4 -31.42 -17.45 -16.44
C THR A 4 -31.17 -18.22 -15.13
N LEU A 5 -31.58 -19.48 -15.03
CA LEU A 5 -31.44 -20.30 -13.81
C LEU A 5 -29.98 -20.78 -13.64
N VAL A 6 -29.29 -21.03 -14.75
CA VAL A 6 -27.85 -21.33 -14.78
C VAL A 6 -27.02 -20.13 -14.34
N LEU A 7 -27.35 -18.92 -14.83
CA LEU A 7 -26.54 -17.72 -14.60
C LEU A 7 -26.69 -17.15 -13.19
N THR A 8 -27.87 -17.27 -12.59
CA THR A 8 -28.23 -16.64 -11.31
C THR A 8 -27.70 -17.38 -10.08
N GLY A 9 -27.56 -18.71 -10.14
CA GLY A 9 -26.96 -19.51 -9.07
C GLY A 9 -25.45 -19.71 -9.20
N ILE A 10 -24.95 -19.90 -10.42
CA ILE A 10 -23.54 -20.25 -10.66
C ILE A 10 -22.60 -19.10 -10.36
N PHE A 11 -22.96 -17.87 -10.72
CA PHE A 11 -22.06 -16.74 -10.57
C PHE A 11 -21.79 -16.39 -9.10
N PRO A 12 -22.81 -16.27 -8.22
CA PRO A 12 -22.57 -16.16 -6.78
C PRO A 12 -21.80 -17.35 -6.21
N PHE A 13 -22.08 -18.58 -6.67
CA PHE A 13 -21.36 -19.78 -6.24
C PHE A 13 -19.86 -19.72 -6.57
N ILE A 14 -19.49 -19.32 -7.79
CA ILE A 14 -18.09 -19.14 -8.20
C ILE A 14 -17.41 -18.10 -7.32
N LEU A 15 -18.06 -16.95 -7.10
CA LEU A 15 -17.49 -15.85 -6.32
C LEU A 15 -17.25 -16.24 -4.85
N ILE A 16 -18.25 -16.85 -4.20
CA ILE A 16 -18.15 -17.28 -2.80
C ILE A 16 -17.08 -18.37 -2.65
N THR A 17 -17.10 -19.38 -3.52
CA THR A 17 -16.15 -20.49 -3.48
C THR A 17 -14.72 -20.00 -3.72
N ALA A 18 -14.50 -19.16 -4.75
CA ALA A 18 -13.20 -18.55 -5.02
C ALA A 18 -12.74 -17.65 -3.88
N GLY A 19 -13.65 -16.91 -3.24
CA GLY A 19 -13.37 -16.09 -2.06
C GLY A 19 -12.86 -16.89 -0.88
N ILE A 20 -13.59 -17.95 -0.50
CA ILE A 20 -13.22 -18.84 0.61
C ILE A 20 -11.88 -19.53 0.34
N LEU A 21 -11.71 -20.12 -0.85
CA LEU A 21 -10.46 -20.77 -1.24
C LEU A 21 -9.29 -19.78 -1.27
N SER A 22 -9.52 -18.56 -1.77
CA SER A 22 -8.50 -17.51 -1.80
C SER A 22 -8.04 -17.11 -0.41
N LEU A 23 -8.96 -16.99 0.56
CA LEU A 23 -8.62 -16.68 1.94
C LEU A 23 -7.72 -17.77 2.55
N ILE A 24 -8.10 -19.04 2.40
CA ILE A 24 -7.34 -20.19 2.93
C ILE A 24 -5.95 -20.25 2.30
N VAL A 25 -5.88 -20.17 0.97
CA VAL A 25 -4.62 -20.27 0.22
C VAL A 25 -3.71 -19.06 0.47
N SER A 26 -4.26 -17.85 0.57
CA SER A 26 -3.47 -16.66 0.91
C SER A 26 -2.82 -16.79 2.28
N LEU A 27 -3.56 -17.24 3.30
CA LEU A 27 -3.03 -17.46 4.65
C LEU A 27 -1.92 -18.52 4.67
N LEU A 28 -2.11 -19.63 3.93
CA LEU A 28 -1.12 -20.69 3.81
C LEU A 28 0.16 -20.18 3.12
N LEU A 29 0.03 -19.52 1.96
CA LEU A 29 1.17 -19.03 1.20
C LEU A 29 1.94 -17.94 1.95
N LEU A 30 1.26 -17.05 2.68
CA LEU A 30 1.91 -16.06 3.54
C LEU A 30 2.65 -16.69 4.72
N SER A 31 2.13 -17.78 5.29
CA SER A 31 2.83 -18.54 6.34
C SER A 31 4.11 -19.17 5.80
N LEU A 32 4.05 -19.77 4.60
CA LEU A 32 5.21 -20.36 3.93
C LEU A 32 6.24 -19.29 3.53
N TYR A 33 5.78 -18.18 2.96
CA TYR A 33 6.60 -17.03 2.61
C TYR A 33 7.32 -16.48 3.85
N ARG A 34 6.59 -16.25 4.96
CA ARG A 34 7.20 -15.80 6.22
C ARG A 34 8.29 -16.75 6.71
N ARG A 35 8.02 -18.06 6.68
CA ARG A 35 9.03 -19.07 7.08
C ARG A 35 10.26 -19.03 6.19
N ALA A 36 10.08 -18.89 4.87
CA ALA A 36 11.17 -18.82 3.92
C ALA A 36 12.01 -17.55 4.10
N THR A 37 11.38 -16.39 4.28
CA THR A 37 12.07 -15.12 4.53
C THR A 37 12.85 -15.13 5.83
N LEU A 38 12.26 -15.64 6.92
CA LEU A 38 12.96 -15.75 8.21
C LEU A 38 14.16 -16.70 8.15
N ARG A 39 14.06 -17.80 7.40
CA ARG A 39 15.20 -18.68 7.14
C ARG A 39 16.29 -17.99 6.33
N GLY A 40 15.93 -17.18 5.34
CA GLY A 40 16.88 -16.36 4.58
C GLY A 40 17.58 -15.33 5.47
N MET A 41 16.84 -14.62 6.31
CA MET A 41 17.40 -13.62 7.25
C MET A 41 18.38 -14.26 8.25
N ALA A 42 18.09 -15.47 8.74
CA ALA A 42 18.96 -16.21 9.66
C ALA A 42 20.13 -16.94 8.99
N SER A 43 20.17 -16.98 7.65
CA SER A 43 21.29 -17.58 6.91
C SER A 43 22.38 -16.54 6.67
N THR A 44 23.63 -17.00 6.57
CA THR A 44 24.78 -16.21 6.13
C THR A 44 24.86 -16.20 4.61
N ALA A 45 25.36 -15.12 4.03
CA ALA A 45 25.67 -15.08 2.60
C ALA A 45 26.68 -16.20 2.26
N ILE A 46 26.48 -16.91 1.14
CA ILE A 46 27.45 -17.91 0.66
C ILE A 46 28.74 -17.15 0.33
N PRO A 47 29.90 -17.53 0.88
CA PRO A 47 31.14 -16.83 0.59
C PRO A 47 31.47 -16.97 -0.89
N THR A 48 31.31 -15.87 -1.64
CA THR A 48 31.94 -15.74 -2.95
C THR A 48 33.44 -15.78 -2.72
N THR A 49 34.10 -16.81 -3.25
CA THR A 49 35.55 -16.97 -3.26
C THR A 49 36.22 -15.66 -3.67
N GLY A 50 36.95 -15.08 -2.73
CA GLY A 50 37.70 -13.84 -2.93
C GLY A 50 37.30 -12.75 -1.94
N THR A 51 38.04 -12.72 -0.84
CA THR A 51 38.21 -11.61 0.13
C THR A 51 37.46 -11.79 1.44
N SER A 52 37.82 -12.84 2.18
CA SER A 52 37.80 -12.80 3.65
C SER A 52 38.89 -11.84 4.13
N ALA A 53 38.63 -10.54 4.05
CA ALA A 53 39.30 -9.60 4.93
C ALA A 53 38.68 -9.81 6.31
N GLY A 54 39.38 -10.56 7.16
CA GLY A 54 39.00 -10.69 8.57
C GLY A 54 38.92 -9.30 9.18
N GLU A 55 37.71 -8.83 9.39
CA GLU A 55 37.45 -7.51 9.95
C GLU A 55 37.74 -7.58 11.44
N ARG A 56 38.89 -6.99 11.81
CA ARG A 56 39.34 -6.91 13.18
C ARG A 56 38.34 -6.07 13.96
N VAL A 57 37.85 -6.63 15.07
CA VAL A 57 37.26 -5.86 16.17
C VAL A 57 38.23 -4.72 16.51
N PRO A 58 37.81 -3.44 16.49
CA PRO A 58 38.65 -2.36 16.97
C PRO A 58 38.96 -2.62 18.45
N SER A 59 40.24 -2.80 18.77
CA SER A 59 40.72 -2.76 20.15
C SER A 59 40.33 -1.41 20.78
N PRO A 60 40.04 -1.36 22.09
CA PRO A 60 39.71 -0.11 22.77
C PRO A 60 40.81 0.94 22.54
N PRO A 61 40.49 2.22 22.31
CA PRO A 61 41.50 3.25 22.11
C PRO A 61 42.34 3.38 23.37
N GLN A 62 43.67 3.29 23.21
CA GLN A 62 44.59 3.72 24.25
C GLN A 62 44.46 5.24 24.44
N ASP A 63 44.40 5.63 25.71
CA ASP A 63 44.31 7.01 26.19
C ASP A 63 45.22 7.95 25.40
N SER A 64 44.62 8.89 24.67
CA SER A 64 45.30 10.06 24.15
C SER A 64 44.72 11.29 24.85
N PRO A 65 45.54 12.06 25.59
CA PRO A 65 45.10 13.25 26.29
C PRO A 65 44.87 14.37 25.27
N HIS A 66 43.86 15.21 25.54
CA HIS A 66 43.34 16.30 24.69
C HIS A 66 42.15 15.93 23.78
N ARG A 67 41.08 15.38 24.39
CA ARG A 67 39.73 15.48 23.81
C ARG A 67 39.17 16.86 24.17
N THR A 68 38.93 17.71 23.18
CA THR A 68 38.16 18.95 23.35
C THR A 68 36.80 18.58 23.94
N GLN A 69 36.38 19.27 25.01
CA GLN A 69 35.07 19.00 25.62
C GLN A 69 33.97 19.18 24.58
N LEU A 70 33.27 18.09 24.26
CA LEU A 70 32.11 18.13 23.36
C LEU A 70 31.00 18.97 24.01
N PRO A 71 30.26 19.77 23.22
CA PRO A 71 29.12 20.51 23.73
C PRO A 71 28.05 19.55 24.27
N PRO A 72 27.29 19.97 25.31
CA PRO A 72 26.30 19.13 25.95
C PRO A 72 25.15 18.83 24.97
N LEU A 73 24.82 17.55 24.83
CA LEU A 73 23.72 17.08 24.00
C LEU A 73 22.38 17.51 24.60
N GLN A 74 21.56 18.20 23.81
CA GLN A 74 20.22 18.64 24.19
C GLN A 74 19.16 17.72 23.59
N PHE A 75 18.00 17.62 24.25
CA PHE A 75 16.86 16.86 23.75
C PHE A 75 15.70 17.79 23.47
N HIS A 76 15.24 17.80 22.21
CA HIS A 76 14.08 18.58 21.79
C HIS A 76 12.96 17.66 21.34
N GLU A 77 11.78 17.84 21.93
CA GLU A 77 10.58 17.08 21.56
C GLU A 77 9.70 17.92 20.64
N ILE A 78 9.34 17.36 19.48
CA ILE A 78 8.49 18.04 18.50
C ILE A 78 7.06 18.15 19.07
N ASP A 79 6.70 19.35 19.55
CA ASP A 79 5.32 19.64 19.91
C ASP A 79 4.53 20.13 18.67
N ALA A 80 3.58 19.31 18.23
CA ALA A 80 2.66 19.63 17.13
C ALA A 80 1.78 20.87 17.39
N ARG A 81 1.77 21.42 18.61
CA ARG A 81 1.08 22.66 18.96
C ARG A 81 1.94 23.92 18.76
N GLN A 82 3.27 23.80 18.71
CA GLN A 82 4.18 24.96 18.75
C GLN A 82 4.70 25.42 17.38
N THR A 83 4.41 24.72 16.28
CA THR A 83 4.92 25.05 14.92
C THR A 83 4.31 26.31 14.28
N GLY A 84 3.85 27.28 15.09
CA GLY A 84 3.09 28.45 14.61
C GLY A 84 3.78 29.80 14.72
N ASN A 85 4.97 29.93 15.33
CA ASN A 85 5.38 31.27 15.84
C ASN A 85 6.80 31.77 15.52
N ARG A 86 7.59 31.12 14.65
CA ARG A 86 8.93 31.61 14.33
C ARG A 86 9.14 31.80 12.84
N LYS A 87 8.84 33.01 12.34
CA LYS A 87 9.01 33.44 10.93
C LYS A 87 10.49 33.40 10.50
N ASP A 88 10.98 32.21 10.15
CA ASP A 88 12.27 32.02 9.49
C ASP A 88 12.05 31.76 7.99
N SER A 89 12.97 32.16 7.11
CA SER A 89 12.88 31.89 5.66
C SER A 89 12.75 30.39 5.31
N ARG A 90 13.08 29.50 6.26
CA ARG A 90 12.90 28.04 6.17
C ARG A 90 11.44 27.60 6.34
N ASP A 91 10.58 28.42 6.96
CA ASP A 91 9.13 28.18 7.03
C ASP A 91 8.48 28.18 5.64
N ALA A 92 9.04 28.93 4.68
CA ALA A 92 8.54 28.98 3.31
C ALA A 92 8.72 27.63 2.60
N VAL A 93 9.85 26.95 2.81
CA VAL A 93 10.11 25.61 2.25
C VAL A 93 9.23 24.56 2.94
N ASP A 94 9.17 24.59 4.27
CA ASP A 94 8.34 23.68 5.07
C ASP A 94 6.85 23.79 4.68
N SER A 95 6.36 25.03 4.52
CA SER A 95 4.98 25.28 4.09
C SER A 95 4.72 24.91 2.63
N ALA A 96 5.70 25.06 1.73
CA ALA A 96 5.58 24.63 0.33
C ALA A 96 5.46 23.11 0.20
N VAL A 97 6.31 22.34 0.91
CA VAL A 97 6.26 20.86 0.93
C VAL A 97 4.91 20.39 1.49
N VAL A 98 4.48 20.93 2.63
CA VAL A 98 3.19 20.56 3.24
C VAL A 98 2.01 20.96 2.36
N ALA A 99 2.06 22.11 1.70
CA ALA A 99 1.05 22.54 0.73
C ALA A 99 1.00 21.61 -0.48
N PHE A 100 2.15 21.18 -0.99
CA PHE A 100 2.24 20.21 -2.08
C PHE A 100 1.60 18.87 -1.70
N ILE A 101 1.93 18.32 -0.53
CA ILE A 101 1.34 17.07 -0.02
C ILE A 101 -0.19 17.23 0.10
N ARG A 102 -0.66 18.35 0.65
CA ARG A 102 -2.10 18.63 0.76
C ARG A 102 -2.77 18.68 -0.62
N ARG A 103 -2.20 19.39 -1.60
CA ARG A 103 -2.72 19.47 -2.98
C ARG A 103 -2.80 18.07 -3.61
N ALA A 104 -1.76 17.26 -3.45
CA ALA A 104 -1.74 15.88 -3.96
C ALA A 104 -2.89 15.05 -3.37
N HIS A 105 -3.09 15.08 -2.05
CA HIS A 105 -4.17 14.34 -1.36
C HIS A 105 -5.59 14.81 -1.77
N ILE A 106 -5.78 16.10 -2.02
CA ILE A 106 -7.05 16.66 -2.51
C ILE A 106 -7.33 16.19 -3.94
N ASN A 107 -6.35 16.31 -4.83
CA ASN A 107 -6.50 15.89 -6.23
C ASN A 107 -6.77 14.37 -6.33
N ASP A 108 -6.17 13.61 -5.45
CA ASP A 108 -6.43 12.18 -5.24
C ASP A 108 -7.87 11.88 -4.82
N ALA A 109 -8.40 12.63 -3.85
CA ALA A 109 -9.79 12.50 -3.41
C ALA A 109 -10.77 12.84 -4.54
N LEU A 110 -10.50 13.93 -5.27
CA LEU A 110 -11.31 14.35 -6.41
C LEU A 110 -11.32 13.31 -7.53
N THR A 111 -10.16 12.69 -7.80
CA THR A 111 -10.05 11.61 -8.78
C THR A 111 -10.87 10.39 -8.36
N CYS A 112 -10.81 10.01 -7.08
CA CYS A 112 -11.61 8.90 -6.54
C CYS A 112 -13.12 9.21 -6.58
N LEU A 113 -13.50 10.44 -6.25
CA LEU A 113 -14.89 10.90 -6.33
C LEU A 113 -15.41 10.86 -7.76
N ALA A 114 -14.67 11.42 -8.73
CA ALA A 114 -15.04 11.40 -10.13
C ALA A 114 -15.17 9.97 -10.68
N ALA A 115 -14.25 9.07 -10.29
CA ALA A 115 -14.33 7.66 -10.65
C ALA A 115 -15.58 6.97 -10.06
N GLY A 116 -15.95 7.31 -8.82
CA GLY A 116 -17.16 6.80 -8.18
C GLY A 116 -18.45 7.34 -8.79
N VAL A 117 -18.47 8.60 -9.22
CA VAL A 117 -19.60 9.17 -9.96
C VAL A 117 -19.75 8.47 -11.31
N ALA A 118 -18.65 8.25 -12.04
CA ALA A 118 -18.68 7.53 -13.31
C ALA A 118 -19.16 6.07 -13.14
N TYR A 119 -18.70 5.39 -12.09
CA TYR A 119 -19.18 4.06 -11.70
C TYR A 119 -20.70 4.06 -11.49
N ALA A 120 -21.16 4.94 -10.61
CA ALA A 120 -22.54 5.02 -10.18
C ALA A 120 -23.47 5.40 -11.33
N LEU A 121 -23.02 6.27 -12.23
CA LEU A 121 -23.75 6.65 -13.43
C LEU A 121 -24.01 5.43 -14.33
N ILE A 122 -23.00 4.61 -14.60
CA ILE A 122 -23.14 3.44 -15.49
C ILE A 122 -24.06 2.40 -14.86
N MET A 123 -23.89 2.11 -13.57
CA MET A 123 -24.74 1.15 -12.85
C MET A 123 -26.20 1.64 -12.77
N THR A 124 -26.40 2.94 -12.54
CA THR A 124 -27.73 3.56 -12.54
C THR A 124 -28.37 3.52 -13.92
N LEU A 125 -27.60 3.79 -14.98
CA LEU A 125 -28.08 3.75 -16.36
C LEU A 125 -28.47 2.32 -16.75
N ALA A 126 -27.65 1.33 -16.41
CA ALA A 126 -27.95 -0.08 -16.64
C ALA A 126 -29.29 -0.48 -15.98
N TRP A 127 -29.48 -0.12 -14.71
CA TRP A 127 -30.73 -0.41 -14.02
C TRP A 127 -31.93 0.37 -14.57
N SER A 128 -31.71 1.60 -15.05
CA SER A 128 -32.77 2.42 -15.65
C SER A 128 -33.20 1.90 -17.02
N LEU A 129 -32.29 1.36 -17.82
CA LEU A 129 -32.60 0.74 -19.12
C LEU A 129 -33.33 -0.60 -18.96
N LEU A 130 -33.04 -1.33 -17.87
CA LEU A 130 -33.74 -2.56 -17.51
C LEU A 130 -35.18 -2.30 -17.04
N ALA A 131 -35.40 -1.17 -16.39
CA ALA A 131 -36.73 -0.77 -15.96
C ALA A 131 -37.59 -0.38 -17.17
N SER A 132 -38.64 -1.16 -17.47
CA SER A 132 -39.53 -0.93 -18.61
C SER A 132 -40.48 0.28 -18.46
N GLY A 133 -40.05 1.36 -17.78
CA GLY A 133 -40.84 2.56 -17.54
C GLY A 133 -39.99 3.81 -17.32
N PRO A 134 -40.59 5.02 -17.36
CA PRO A 134 -39.86 6.27 -17.24
C PRO A 134 -39.13 6.36 -15.89
N SER A 135 -37.81 6.57 -15.94
CA SER A 135 -36.98 6.74 -14.75
C SER A 135 -37.31 8.06 -14.05
N SER A 136 -37.96 7.99 -12.89
CA SER A 136 -38.20 9.19 -12.07
C SER A 136 -36.88 9.74 -11.52
N ILE A 137 -36.78 11.05 -11.38
CA ILE A 137 -35.57 11.72 -10.86
C ILE A 137 -35.18 11.15 -9.49
N GLY A 138 -36.15 10.90 -8.60
CA GLY A 138 -35.90 10.32 -7.28
C GLY A 138 -35.30 8.91 -7.33
N ARG A 139 -35.77 8.07 -8.27
CA ARG A 139 -35.23 6.72 -8.50
C ARG A 139 -33.79 6.78 -8.98
N SER A 140 -33.49 7.63 -9.97
CA SER A 140 -32.12 7.82 -10.47
C SER A 140 -31.19 8.37 -9.40
N LEU A 141 -31.64 9.33 -8.58
CA LEU A 141 -30.85 9.88 -7.48
C LEU A 141 -30.54 8.81 -6.42
N MET A 142 -31.55 7.99 -6.06
CA MET A 142 -31.38 6.90 -5.09
C MET A 142 -30.34 5.89 -5.56
N LEU A 143 -30.43 5.43 -6.81
CA LEU A 143 -29.48 4.47 -7.38
C LEU A 143 -28.08 5.06 -7.48
N MET A 144 -27.96 6.31 -7.93
CA MET A 144 -26.68 7.01 -7.99
C MET A 144 -26.03 7.05 -6.60
N THR A 145 -26.78 7.42 -5.57
CA THR A 145 -26.29 7.46 -4.18
C THR A 145 -25.95 6.06 -3.63
N LEU A 146 -26.71 5.02 -4.01
CA LEU A 146 -26.43 3.63 -3.64
C LEU A 146 -25.11 3.14 -4.24
N TYR A 147 -24.92 3.35 -5.55
CA TYR A 147 -23.73 2.90 -6.28
C TYR A 147 -22.50 3.79 -6.05
N LEU A 148 -22.65 4.97 -5.44
CA LEU A 148 -21.52 5.85 -5.09
C LEU A 148 -20.70 5.34 -3.89
N TRP A 149 -21.23 4.41 -3.09
CA TRP A 149 -20.59 3.86 -1.89
C TRP A 149 -19.14 3.37 -2.06
N PRO A 150 -18.77 2.56 -3.09
CA PRO A 150 -17.37 2.21 -3.33
C PRO A 150 -16.46 3.43 -3.55
N GLY A 151 -16.97 4.56 -4.04
CA GLY A 151 -16.24 5.82 -4.14
C GLY A 151 -15.90 6.41 -2.78
N VAL A 152 -16.80 6.28 -1.80
CA VAL A 152 -16.57 6.71 -0.41
C VAL A 152 -15.45 5.86 0.20
N ILE A 153 -15.50 4.54 0.02
CA ILE A 153 -14.43 3.62 0.47
C ILE A 153 -13.11 3.99 -0.19
N ALA A 154 -13.11 4.27 -1.51
CA ALA A 154 -11.92 4.67 -2.25
C ALA A 154 -11.31 5.97 -1.68
N ILE A 155 -12.11 6.99 -1.38
CA ILE A 155 -11.63 8.24 -0.77
C ILE A 155 -11.05 7.99 0.62
N CYS A 156 -11.69 7.17 1.45
CA CYS A 156 -11.18 6.81 2.78
C CYS A 156 -9.82 6.10 2.69
N LEU A 157 -9.71 5.10 1.81
CA LEU A 157 -8.43 4.40 1.57
C LEU A 157 -7.36 5.32 1.00
N VAL A 158 -7.80 6.30 0.22
CA VAL A 158 -7.11 7.39 -0.46
C VAL A 158 -6.42 8.42 0.43
N SER A 159 -7.27 9.33 0.85
CA SER A 159 -6.87 10.65 1.26
C SER A 159 -6.97 10.83 2.76
N THR A 160 -7.47 9.82 3.50
CA THR A 160 -7.62 9.91 4.96
C THR A 160 -6.42 9.30 5.68
N ILE A 161 -5.96 9.98 6.73
CA ILE A 161 -4.78 9.57 7.53
C ILE A 161 -5.18 8.98 8.88
N GLY A 162 -6.35 9.37 9.38
CA GLY A 162 -6.89 8.92 10.66
C GLY A 162 -8.41 8.80 10.63
N TRP A 163 -8.93 8.13 11.65
CA TRP A 163 -10.35 7.77 11.74
C TRP A 163 -11.29 9.00 11.73
N LYS A 164 -10.86 10.15 12.25
CA LYS A 164 -11.64 11.39 12.24
C LYS A 164 -11.92 11.88 10.81
N GLU A 165 -10.91 11.83 9.93
CA GLU A 165 -11.06 12.20 8.52
C GLU A 165 -11.91 11.19 7.75
N SER A 166 -11.80 9.89 8.08
CA SER A 166 -12.70 8.88 7.51
C SER A 166 -14.15 9.10 7.96
N LEU A 167 -14.36 9.52 9.21
CA LEU A 167 -15.68 9.82 9.76
C LEU A 167 -16.32 11.05 9.10
N THR A 168 -15.54 12.09 8.77
CA THR A 168 -16.10 13.26 8.04
C THR A 168 -16.54 12.91 6.63
N VAL A 169 -15.76 12.08 5.91
CA VAL A 169 -16.15 11.56 4.59
C VAL A 169 -17.40 10.70 4.69
N LEU A 170 -17.48 9.81 5.69
CA LEU A 170 -18.65 8.99 5.94
C LEU A 170 -19.89 9.83 6.31
N ALA A 171 -19.74 10.83 7.18
CA ALA A 171 -20.82 11.73 7.55
C ALA A 171 -21.35 12.51 6.35
N GLY A 172 -20.46 12.96 5.44
CA GLY A 172 -20.87 13.60 4.18
C GLY A 172 -21.71 12.67 3.29
N TYR A 173 -21.31 11.39 3.16
CA TYR A 173 -22.09 10.41 2.42
C TYR A 173 -23.44 10.10 3.09
N LEU A 174 -23.47 9.94 4.41
CA LEU A 174 -24.70 9.69 5.15
C LEU A 174 -25.67 10.87 5.05
N LEU A 175 -25.17 12.10 5.06
CA LEU A 175 -25.98 13.30 4.80
C LEU A 175 -26.58 13.27 3.39
N LEU A 176 -25.78 12.96 2.37
CA LEU A 176 -26.27 12.79 0.99
C LEU A 176 -27.34 11.70 0.89
N LEU A 177 -27.13 10.56 1.56
CA LEU A 177 -28.09 9.45 1.61
C LEU A 177 -29.40 9.87 2.28
N MET A 178 -29.34 10.54 3.43
CA MET A 178 -30.53 11.04 4.14
C MET A 178 -31.32 12.05 3.29
N LEU A 179 -30.63 13.00 2.63
CA LEU A 179 -31.27 13.95 1.72
C LEU A 179 -31.95 13.24 0.54
N THR A 180 -31.27 12.25 -0.05
CA THR A 180 -31.83 11.46 -1.16
C THR A 180 -33.06 10.67 -0.73
N VAL A 181 -32.99 10.00 0.42
CA VAL A 181 -34.12 9.24 1.00
C VAL A 181 -35.32 10.17 1.24
N GLN A 182 -35.10 11.36 1.80
CA GLN A 182 -36.18 12.32 2.05
C GLN A 182 -36.85 12.80 0.75
N ILE A 183 -36.07 13.03 -0.32
CA ILE A 183 -36.61 13.38 -1.64
C ILE A 183 -37.47 12.24 -2.21
N VAL A 184 -37.05 10.98 -2.02
CA VAL A 184 -37.80 9.81 -2.52
C VAL A 184 -39.11 9.61 -1.74
N LEU A 185 -39.06 9.69 -0.41
CA LEU A 185 -40.22 9.50 0.48
C LEU A 185 -41.27 10.60 0.29
N SER A 186 -40.85 11.86 0.14
CA SER A 186 -41.78 12.98 -0.09
C SER A 186 -42.56 12.85 -1.41
N ARG A 187 -42.00 12.13 -2.40
CA ARG A 187 -42.67 11.86 -3.68
C ARG A 187 -43.43 10.53 -3.71
N ASN A 188 -43.15 9.61 -2.78
CA ASN A 188 -43.70 8.26 -2.75
C ASN A 188 -43.98 7.85 -1.29
N PRO A 189 -45.06 8.37 -0.67
CA PRO A 189 -45.34 8.13 0.75
C PRO A 189 -45.66 6.66 1.09
N GLN A 190 -45.92 5.81 0.07
CA GLN A 190 -46.12 4.37 0.25
C GLN A 190 -44.82 3.60 0.48
N LEU A 191 -43.66 4.17 0.13
CA LEU A 191 -42.35 3.55 0.38
C LEU A 191 -41.95 3.77 1.84
N SER A 192 -41.50 2.72 2.51
CA SER A 192 -40.96 2.83 3.87
C SER A 192 -39.48 3.19 3.86
N ALA A 193 -39.05 3.99 4.83
CA ALA A 193 -37.63 4.28 5.04
C ALA A 193 -36.83 2.99 5.30
N ALA A 194 -37.45 2.01 5.98
CA ALA A 194 -36.87 0.70 6.25
C ALA A 194 -36.57 -0.09 4.96
N ALA A 195 -37.46 -0.04 3.95
CA ALA A 195 -37.22 -0.70 2.67
C ALA A 195 -36.02 -0.09 1.91
N LEU A 196 -35.88 1.24 1.94
CA LEU A 196 -34.74 1.93 1.32
C LEU A 196 -33.42 1.63 2.04
N LEU A 197 -33.45 1.52 3.37
CA LEU A 197 -32.30 1.09 4.17
C LEU A 197 -31.93 -0.37 3.87
N GLN A 198 -32.91 -1.26 3.81
CA GLN A 198 -32.71 -2.68 3.45
C GLN A 198 -32.10 -2.82 2.06
N LEU A 199 -32.56 -2.02 1.09
CA LEU A 199 -31.98 -1.98 -0.25
C LEU A 199 -30.49 -1.59 -0.23
N TRP A 200 -30.13 -0.60 0.58
CA TRP A 200 -28.72 -0.23 0.77
C TRP A 200 -27.90 -1.40 1.31
N PHE A 201 -28.40 -2.10 2.33
CA PHE A 201 -27.70 -3.26 2.88
C PHE A 201 -27.53 -4.39 1.86
N ILE A 202 -28.57 -4.73 1.11
CA ILE A 202 -28.49 -5.80 0.10
C ILE A 202 -27.45 -5.50 -0.97
N ILE A 203 -27.39 -4.25 -1.45
CA ILE A 203 -26.49 -3.85 -2.55
C ILE A 203 -25.04 -3.64 -2.07
N ASN A 204 -24.86 -3.05 -0.89
CA ASN A 204 -23.55 -2.57 -0.45
C ASN A 204 -22.90 -3.44 0.64
N LEU A 205 -23.65 -4.16 1.47
CA LEU A 205 -23.07 -4.94 2.56
C LEU A 205 -22.24 -6.13 2.06
N PRO A 206 -22.73 -7.00 1.15
CA PRO A 206 -21.94 -8.13 0.67
C PRO A 206 -20.58 -7.74 0.07
N PRO A 207 -20.49 -6.78 -0.89
CA PRO A 207 -19.19 -6.39 -1.44
C PRO A 207 -18.31 -5.67 -0.41
N SER A 208 -18.88 -4.91 0.53
CA SER A 208 -18.12 -4.26 1.59
C SER A 208 -17.48 -5.27 2.55
N VAL A 209 -18.26 -6.24 3.03
CA VAL A 209 -17.77 -7.29 3.93
C VAL A 209 -16.71 -8.14 3.22
N PHE A 210 -16.98 -8.52 1.97
CA PHE A 210 -16.03 -9.29 1.18
C PHE A 210 -14.72 -8.52 0.99
N PHE A 211 -14.80 -7.23 0.64
CA PHE A 211 -13.61 -6.39 0.47
C PHE A 211 -12.86 -6.13 1.79
N LEU A 212 -13.54 -6.06 2.94
CA LEU A 212 -12.90 -5.94 4.25
C LEU A 212 -11.98 -7.12 4.58
N PHE A 213 -12.34 -8.34 4.15
CA PHE A 213 -11.44 -9.50 4.28
C PHE A 213 -10.16 -9.32 3.46
N PHE A 214 -10.24 -8.69 2.28
CA PHE A 214 -9.07 -8.34 1.48
C PHE A 214 -8.27 -7.17 2.05
N LEU A 215 -8.90 -6.26 2.78
CA LEU A 215 -8.20 -5.14 3.44
C LEU A 215 -7.42 -5.55 4.69
N GLN A 216 -7.57 -6.79 5.17
CA GLN A 216 -6.80 -7.25 6.31
C GLN A 216 -5.30 -7.15 6.00
N ASN A 217 -4.54 -6.39 6.80
CA ASN A 217 -3.15 -5.99 6.51
C ASN A 217 -2.20 -7.14 6.16
N ARG A 218 -2.49 -8.38 6.56
CA ARG A 218 -1.71 -9.56 6.20
C ARG A 218 -1.94 -10.00 4.75
N ILE A 219 -3.15 -9.83 4.23
CA ILE A 219 -3.60 -10.41 2.97
C ILE A 219 -3.68 -9.36 1.86
N ARG A 220 -3.70 -8.06 2.19
CA ARG A 220 -3.94 -6.95 1.25
C ARG A 220 -3.17 -7.01 -0.07
N ALA A 221 -1.89 -7.36 -0.04
CA ALA A 221 -1.08 -7.40 -1.25
C ALA A 221 -1.24 -8.69 -2.09
N VAL A 222 -1.47 -9.82 -1.41
CA VAL A 222 -1.50 -11.16 -2.01
C VAL A 222 -2.92 -11.59 -2.38
N GLY A 223 -3.88 -11.25 -1.54
CA GLY A 223 -5.28 -11.66 -1.63
C GLY A 223 -5.93 -11.36 -2.98
N PRO A 224 -5.83 -10.14 -3.53
CA PRO A 224 -6.41 -9.85 -4.85
C PRO A 224 -5.80 -10.71 -5.97
N LEU A 225 -4.51 -11.03 -5.90
CA LEU A 225 -3.82 -11.88 -6.88
C LEU A 225 -4.31 -13.33 -6.77
N VAL A 226 -4.35 -13.87 -5.56
CA VAL A 226 -4.84 -15.23 -5.29
C VAL A 226 -6.32 -15.34 -5.64
N LEU A 227 -7.13 -14.31 -5.34
CA LEU A 227 -8.54 -14.27 -5.72
C LEU A 227 -8.70 -14.30 -7.24
N ALA A 228 -7.94 -13.49 -7.98
CA ALA A 228 -8.00 -13.50 -9.44
C ALA A 228 -7.66 -14.89 -10.00
N PHE A 229 -6.64 -15.55 -9.46
CA PHE A 229 -6.29 -16.92 -9.82
C PHE A 229 -7.41 -17.92 -9.48
N MET A 230 -7.96 -17.84 -8.27
CA MET A 230 -9.05 -18.72 -7.82
C MET A 230 -10.33 -18.49 -8.61
N LEU A 231 -10.67 -17.25 -8.98
CA LEU A 231 -11.80 -16.95 -9.84
C LEU A 231 -11.63 -17.60 -11.20
N CYS A 232 -10.46 -17.51 -11.83
CA CYS A 232 -10.18 -18.21 -13.09
C CYS A 232 -10.33 -19.74 -12.93
N GLY A 233 -9.71 -20.33 -11.92
CA GLY A 233 -9.76 -21.76 -11.69
C GLY A 233 -11.17 -22.28 -11.38
N VAL A 234 -11.87 -21.68 -10.42
CA VAL A 234 -13.24 -22.08 -10.05
C VAL A 234 -14.21 -21.84 -11.21
N ALA A 235 -14.10 -20.73 -11.92
CA ALA A 235 -14.90 -20.50 -13.13
C ALA A 235 -14.63 -21.57 -14.19
N GLY A 236 -13.38 -22.00 -14.37
CA GLY A 236 -13.00 -23.05 -15.32
C GLY A 236 -13.57 -24.41 -14.92
N ALA A 237 -13.51 -24.75 -13.63
CA ALA A 237 -14.08 -25.97 -13.09
C ALA A 237 -15.59 -26.05 -13.38
N VAL A 238 -16.32 -24.97 -13.12
CA VAL A 238 -17.77 -24.92 -13.34
C VAL A 238 -18.11 -24.87 -14.82
N LEU A 239 -17.42 -24.02 -15.61
CA LEU A 239 -17.72 -23.82 -17.03
C LEU A 239 -17.49 -25.08 -17.84
N LEU A 240 -16.42 -25.84 -17.58
CA LEU A 240 -16.18 -27.07 -18.31
C LEU A 240 -17.33 -28.07 -18.10
N VAL A 241 -17.79 -28.23 -16.86
CA VAL A 241 -18.90 -29.11 -16.50
C VAL A 241 -20.21 -28.68 -17.13
N GLN A 242 -20.48 -27.37 -17.17
CA GLN A 242 -21.69 -26.83 -17.79
C GLN A 242 -21.69 -27.02 -19.31
N VAL A 243 -20.55 -26.77 -19.97
CA VAL A 243 -20.42 -26.93 -21.43
C VAL A 243 -20.55 -28.40 -21.82
N THR A 244 -19.91 -29.31 -21.10
CA THR A 244 -19.99 -30.74 -21.38
C THR A 244 -21.35 -31.33 -21.01
N GLY A 245 -21.93 -30.91 -19.89
CA GLY A 245 -23.24 -31.38 -19.42
C GLY A 245 -24.40 -30.82 -20.25
N GLY A 246 -24.19 -29.68 -20.93
CA GLY A 246 -25.15 -29.11 -21.88
C GLY A 246 -25.13 -29.74 -23.28
N SER A 247 -24.24 -30.71 -23.54
CA SER A 247 -24.09 -31.36 -24.85
C SER A 247 -23.97 -32.88 -24.70
N ASP A 248 -25.04 -33.60 -25.08
CA ASP A 248 -25.06 -35.07 -25.05
C ASP A 248 -23.93 -35.69 -25.89
N ALA A 249 -23.54 -35.02 -26.98
CA ALA A 249 -22.42 -35.44 -27.81
C ALA A 249 -21.07 -35.36 -27.08
N MET A 250 -20.82 -34.26 -26.36
CA MET A 250 -19.59 -34.09 -25.57
C MET A 250 -19.57 -35.05 -24.38
N LEU A 251 -20.70 -35.22 -23.70
CA LEU A 251 -20.84 -36.16 -22.59
C LEU A 251 -20.58 -37.60 -23.07
N GLY A 252 -21.16 -37.99 -24.21
CA GLY A 252 -20.95 -39.31 -24.83
C GLY A 252 -19.50 -39.55 -25.23
N LEU A 253 -18.79 -38.52 -25.72
CA LEU A 253 -17.37 -38.60 -26.05
C LEU A 253 -16.52 -38.83 -24.79
N ILE A 254 -16.79 -38.11 -23.70
CA ILE A 254 -16.09 -38.26 -22.43
C ILE A 254 -16.32 -39.66 -21.85
N ILE A 255 -17.56 -40.15 -21.86
CA ILE A 255 -17.89 -41.49 -21.38
C ILE A 255 -17.15 -42.55 -22.20
N ARG A 256 -17.15 -42.47 -23.54
CA ARG A 256 -16.41 -43.41 -24.39
C ARG A 256 -14.90 -43.40 -24.13
N ALA A 257 -14.33 -42.23 -23.84
CA ALA A 257 -12.91 -42.10 -23.54
C ALA A 257 -12.54 -42.65 -22.13
N THR A 258 -13.45 -42.54 -21.16
CA THR A 258 -13.18 -42.86 -19.75
C THR A 258 -13.62 -44.28 -19.35
N MET A 259 -14.60 -44.85 -20.03
CA MET A 259 -15.09 -46.23 -19.81
C MET A 259 -13.98 -47.30 -19.92
N PRO A 260 -13.08 -47.27 -20.93
CA PRO A 260 -11.97 -48.23 -21.00
C PRO A 260 -10.98 -48.13 -19.83
N MET A 261 -10.92 -46.98 -19.16
CA MET A 261 -10.06 -46.75 -18.00
C MET A 261 -10.70 -47.23 -16.68
N GLY A 262 -11.92 -47.77 -16.73
CA GLY A 262 -12.66 -48.22 -15.53
C GLY A 262 -13.09 -47.08 -14.60
N LEU A 263 -13.13 -45.84 -15.08
CA LEU A 263 -13.49 -44.68 -14.26
C LEU A 263 -15.01 -44.61 -14.06
N GLY A 264 -15.45 -44.57 -12.80
CA GLY A 264 -16.85 -44.33 -12.46
C GLY A 264 -17.28 -42.88 -12.72
N ALA A 265 -18.60 -42.65 -12.82
CA ALA A 265 -19.17 -41.33 -13.10
C ALA A 265 -18.69 -40.23 -12.14
N THR A 266 -18.57 -40.54 -10.84
CA THR A 266 -18.05 -39.61 -9.83
C THR A 266 -16.60 -39.22 -10.10
N SER A 267 -15.74 -40.17 -10.48
CA SER A 267 -14.34 -39.91 -10.81
C SER A 267 -14.21 -39.04 -12.07
N VAL A 268 -15.03 -39.32 -13.10
CA VAL A 268 -15.09 -38.51 -14.32
C VAL A 268 -15.54 -37.08 -14.00
N PHE A 269 -16.56 -36.92 -13.15
CA PHE A 269 -17.05 -35.62 -12.72
C PHE A 269 -15.99 -34.81 -11.96
N ILE A 270 -15.25 -35.43 -11.03
CA ILE A 270 -14.15 -34.79 -10.30
C ILE A 270 -13.01 -34.42 -11.25
N LEU A 271 -12.62 -35.34 -12.15
CA LEU A 271 -11.55 -35.10 -13.12
C LEU A 271 -11.89 -33.94 -14.05
N MET A 272 -13.16 -33.79 -14.43
CA MET A 272 -13.63 -32.68 -15.24
C MET A 272 -13.54 -31.34 -14.50
N HIS A 273 -13.93 -31.28 -13.22
CA HIS A 273 -13.70 -30.07 -12.41
C HIS A 273 -12.22 -29.72 -12.32
N LEU A 274 -11.36 -30.72 -12.08
CA LEU A 274 -9.92 -30.52 -11.99
C LEU A 274 -9.31 -30.06 -13.32
N ALA A 275 -9.72 -30.68 -14.43
CA ALA A 275 -9.27 -30.31 -15.77
C ALA A 275 -9.69 -28.88 -16.13
N GLY A 276 -10.96 -28.51 -15.87
CA GLY A 276 -11.47 -27.17 -16.07
C GLY A 276 -10.74 -26.14 -15.20
N PHE A 277 -10.48 -26.48 -13.93
CA PHE A 277 -9.70 -25.65 -13.03
C PHE A 277 -8.29 -25.41 -13.58
N VAL A 278 -7.56 -26.47 -13.92
CA VAL A 278 -6.18 -26.38 -14.42
C VAL A 278 -6.12 -25.55 -15.70
N LEU A 279 -7.04 -25.79 -16.64
CA LEU A 279 -7.07 -25.09 -17.93
C LEU A 279 -7.14 -23.57 -17.76
N LEU A 280 -8.10 -23.07 -16.96
CA LEU A 280 -8.21 -21.63 -16.71
C LEU A 280 -7.23 -21.10 -15.66
N ALA A 281 -6.74 -21.93 -14.75
CA ALA A 281 -5.67 -21.56 -13.82
C ALA A 281 -4.36 -21.24 -14.56
N ILE A 282 -4.04 -21.96 -15.66
CA ILE A 282 -2.88 -21.63 -16.51
C ILE A 282 -3.03 -20.23 -17.11
N VAL A 283 -4.24 -19.88 -17.58
CA VAL A 283 -4.54 -18.55 -18.11
C VAL A 283 -4.40 -17.49 -17.01
N GLY A 284 -4.99 -17.74 -15.83
CA GLY A 284 -4.89 -16.88 -14.65
C GLY A 284 -3.45 -16.66 -14.22
N TRP A 285 -2.62 -17.71 -14.20
CA TRP A 285 -1.20 -17.63 -13.87
C TRP A 285 -0.40 -16.77 -14.85
N ARG A 286 -0.65 -16.94 -16.16
CA ARG A 286 -0.02 -16.09 -17.20
C ARG A 286 -0.42 -14.62 -17.04
N LEU A 287 -1.69 -14.35 -16.71
CA LEU A 287 -2.17 -12.99 -16.45
C LEU A 287 -1.50 -12.40 -15.20
N LEU A 288 -1.39 -13.16 -14.12
CA LEU A 288 -0.71 -12.74 -12.90
C LEU A 288 0.76 -12.40 -13.13
N ARG A 289 1.49 -13.22 -13.89
CA ARG A 289 2.89 -12.91 -14.25
C ARG A 289 2.99 -11.61 -15.05
N ARG A 290 2.10 -11.39 -16.02
CA ARG A 290 2.04 -10.13 -16.77
C ARG A 290 1.71 -8.93 -15.88
N LEU A 291 0.83 -9.11 -14.90
CA LEU A 291 0.54 -8.07 -13.90
C LEU A 291 1.76 -7.79 -13.02
N GLY A 292 2.47 -8.81 -12.55
CA GLY A 292 3.72 -8.66 -11.79
C GLY A 292 4.80 -7.91 -12.58
N GLU A 293 4.99 -8.25 -13.85
CA GLU A 293 5.92 -7.52 -14.71
C GLU A 293 5.47 -6.08 -14.99
N ALA A 294 4.18 -5.85 -15.20
CA ALA A 294 3.63 -4.52 -15.40
C ALA A 294 3.77 -3.65 -14.13
N TYR A 295 3.60 -4.24 -12.95
CA TYR A 295 3.85 -3.61 -11.66
C TYR A 295 5.34 -3.24 -11.52
N ARG A 296 6.26 -4.16 -11.86
CA ARG A 296 7.70 -3.90 -11.84
C ARG A 296 8.12 -2.79 -12.81
N ARG A 297 7.48 -2.71 -13.98
CA ARG A 297 7.67 -1.64 -14.98
C ARG A 297 6.89 -0.35 -14.68
N LYS A 298 6.46 -0.14 -13.42
CA LYS A 298 5.70 1.03 -12.95
C LYS A 298 4.47 1.42 -13.81
N ARG A 299 3.78 0.44 -14.41
CA ARG A 299 2.53 0.72 -15.15
C ARG A 299 1.36 1.04 -14.24
N PHE A 300 1.44 0.63 -12.97
CA PHE A 300 0.48 0.91 -11.92
C PHE A 300 1.14 0.77 -10.54
N SER A 301 0.59 1.43 -9.52
CA SER A 301 1.04 1.41 -8.12
C SER A 301 0.26 0.41 -7.25
N ASP A 302 0.72 0.15 -6.02
CA ASP A 302 -0.02 -0.65 -5.02
C ASP A 302 -1.41 -0.10 -4.75
N ARG A 303 -1.49 1.22 -4.68
CA ARG A 303 -2.72 1.95 -4.48
C ARG A 303 -3.68 1.75 -5.65
N SER A 304 -3.19 1.90 -6.89
CA SER A 304 -3.99 1.66 -8.09
C SER A 304 -4.50 0.22 -8.15
N THR A 305 -3.69 -0.75 -7.71
CA THR A 305 -4.08 -2.16 -7.60
C THR A 305 -5.18 -2.38 -6.56
N THR A 306 -5.05 -1.76 -5.39
CA THR A 306 -6.05 -1.84 -4.31
C THR A 306 -7.38 -1.22 -4.76
N LEU A 307 -7.33 -0.03 -5.36
CA LEU A 307 -8.52 0.64 -5.90
C LEU A 307 -9.15 -0.17 -7.03
N ALA A 308 -8.37 -0.72 -7.94
CA ALA A 308 -8.90 -1.56 -9.01
C ALA A 308 -9.60 -2.80 -8.46
N SER A 309 -9.03 -3.42 -7.44
CA SER A 309 -9.62 -4.59 -6.78
C SER A 309 -10.96 -4.21 -6.11
N LEU A 310 -11.03 -3.05 -5.46
CA LEU A 310 -12.26 -2.49 -4.90
C LEU A 310 -13.33 -2.32 -5.99
N TRP A 311 -13.03 -1.56 -7.04
CA TRP A 311 -13.99 -1.27 -8.11
C TRP A 311 -14.46 -2.53 -8.82
N LEU A 312 -13.54 -3.45 -9.13
CA LEU A 312 -13.87 -4.72 -9.79
C LEU A 312 -14.77 -5.58 -8.90
N MET A 313 -14.46 -5.67 -7.61
CA MET A 313 -15.26 -6.45 -6.66
C MET A 313 -16.69 -5.94 -6.58
N PHE A 314 -16.84 -4.63 -6.39
CA PHE A 314 -18.15 -3.98 -6.33
C PHE A 314 -18.91 -4.15 -7.64
N ALA A 315 -18.24 -3.95 -8.78
CA ALA A 315 -18.83 -4.15 -10.11
C ALA A 315 -19.39 -5.56 -10.27
N LEU A 316 -18.61 -6.59 -9.94
CA LEU A 316 -19.01 -7.99 -10.09
C LEU A 316 -20.17 -8.36 -9.16
N ILE A 317 -20.14 -7.94 -7.90
CA ILE A 317 -21.18 -8.31 -6.93
C ILE A 317 -22.48 -7.54 -7.17
N GLN A 318 -22.39 -6.24 -7.48
CA GLN A 318 -23.57 -5.42 -7.70
C GLN A 318 -24.25 -5.75 -9.04
N SER A 319 -23.53 -6.30 -10.02
CA SER A 319 -24.13 -6.75 -11.29
C SER A 319 -24.84 -8.09 -11.22
N ILE A 320 -24.73 -8.83 -10.10
CA ILE A 320 -25.44 -10.12 -9.91
C ILE A 320 -26.95 -9.94 -10.13
N GLY A 321 -27.52 -8.87 -9.60
CA GLY A 321 -28.94 -8.54 -9.78
C GLY A 321 -29.33 -8.32 -11.25
N PHE A 322 -28.40 -7.88 -12.09
CA PHE A 322 -28.66 -7.67 -13.52
C PHE A 322 -28.63 -8.96 -14.34
N ALA A 323 -27.95 -10.00 -13.85
CA ALA A 323 -27.91 -11.30 -14.52
C ALA A 323 -29.30 -11.96 -14.61
N PHE A 324 -30.23 -11.60 -13.71
CA PHE A 324 -31.61 -12.09 -13.72
C PHE A 324 -32.41 -11.59 -14.93
N GLU A 325 -32.05 -10.45 -15.51
CA GLU A 325 -32.77 -9.82 -16.61
C GLU A 325 -32.17 -10.17 -18.00
N GLY A 326 -31.00 -10.82 -18.03
CA GLY A 326 -30.37 -11.30 -19.26
C GLY A 326 -28.85 -11.33 -19.21
N ALA A 327 -28.25 -12.26 -19.96
CA ALA A 327 -26.80 -12.51 -19.91
C ALA A 327 -25.93 -11.32 -20.34
N LEU A 328 -26.42 -10.50 -21.28
CA LEU A 328 -25.69 -9.31 -21.75
C LEU A 328 -25.53 -8.25 -20.66
N TRP A 329 -26.46 -8.18 -19.70
CA TRP A 329 -26.41 -7.17 -18.64
C TRP A 329 -25.30 -7.41 -17.62
N ILE A 330 -24.71 -8.61 -17.59
CA ILE A 330 -23.46 -8.87 -16.85
C ILE A 330 -22.33 -7.95 -17.32
N LEU A 331 -22.34 -7.51 -18.59
CA LEU A 331 -21.35 -6.60 -19.15
C LEU A 331 -21.37 -5.20 -18.50
N SER A 332 -22.43 -4.84 -17.77
CA SER A 332 -22.45 -3.62 -16.96
C SER A 332 -21.27 -3.56 -15.97
N ALA A 333 -20.86 -4.69 -15.37
CA ALA A 333 -19.74 -4.76 -14.46
C ALA A 333 -18.40 -4.38 -15.11
N PRO A 334 -17.93 -5.06 -16.18
CA PRO A 334 -16.69 -4.66 -16.84
C PRO A 334 -16.78 -3.26 -17.44
N ILE A 335 -17.93 -2.81 -17.95
CA ILE A 335 -18.09 -1.45 -18.49
C ILE A 335 -17.91 -0.41 -17.36
N ALA A 336 -18.60 -0.58 -16.23
CA ALA A 336 -18.46 0.31 -15.07
C ALA A 336 -17.02 0.33 -14.55
N PHE A 337 -16.40 -0.84 -14.40
CA PHE A 337 -15.00 -0.94 -13.99
C PHE A 337 -14.03 -0.24 -14.95
N LEU A 338 -14.20 -0.43 -16.26
CA LEU A 338 -13.36 0.19 -17.29
C LEU A 338 -13.52 1.72 -17.29
N ALA A 339 -14.74 2.23 -17.11
CA ALA A 339 -14.99 3.66 -17.00
C ALA A 339 -14.30 4.26 -15.76
N CYS A 340 -14.40 3.61 -14.60
CA CYS A 340 -13.66 4.04 -13.40
C CYS A 340 -12.16 4.07 -13.65
N ARG A 341 -11.62 2.99 -14.24
CA ARG A 341 -10.20 2.90 -14.59
C ARG A 341 -9.76 3.99 -15.54
N PHE A 342 -10.61 4.33 -16.52
CA PHE A 342 -10.35 5.41 -17.46
C PHE A 342 -10.30 6.77 -16.75
N VAL A 343 -11.28 7.07 -15.90
CA VAL A 343 -11.31 8.32 -15.10
C VAL A 343 -10.11 8.42 -14.17
N VAL A 344 -9.75 7.34 -13.45
CA VAL A 344 -8.56 7.30 -12.59
C VAL A 344 -7.29 7.57 -13.39
N LYS A 345 -7.13 6.92 -14.56
CA LYS A 345 -5.95 7.10 -15.42
C LYS A 345 -5.83 8.53 -15.95
N ILE A 346 -6.95 9.15 -16.33
CA ILE A 346 -6.98 10.57 -16.74
C ILE A 346 -6.60 11.47 -15.57
N GLY A 347 -7.23 11.29 -14.40
CA GLY A 347 -6.93 12.09 -13.21
C GLY A 347 -5.46 11.99 -12.79
N GLN A 348 -4.90 10.77 -12.82
CA GLN A 348 -3.48 10.53 -12.58
C GLN A 348 -2.57 11.24 -13.59
N ARG A 349 -2.89 11.18 -14.88
CA ARG A 349 -2.11 11.86 -15.92
C ARG A 349 -2.17 13.39 -15.77
N MET A 350 -3.34 13.94 -15.46
CA MET A 350 -3.51 15.37 -15.22
C MET A 350 -2.76 15.82 -13.97
N ASN A 351 -2.85 15.05 -12.88
CA ASN A 351 -2.15 15.35 -11.63
C ASN A 351 -0.63 15.25 -11.78
N SER A 352 -0.14 14.21 -12.46
CA SER A 352 1.29 14.03 -12.72
C SER A 352 1.87 15.15 -13.56
N SER A 353 1.10 15.71 -14.50
CA SER A 353 1.54 16.86 -15.31
C SER A 353 1.53 18.18 -14.53
N ARG A 354 0.64 18.33 -13.55
CA ARG A 354 0.41 19.59 -12.83
C ARG A 354 1.18 19.69 -11.51
N ASN A 355 1.41 18.56 -10.86
CA ASN A 355 2.06 18.44 -9.55
C ASN A 355 3.38 17.67 -9.64
N ARG A 356 4.15 17.80 -10.73
CA ARG A 356 5.48 17.19 -10.75
C ARG A 356 6.43 18.06 -9.92
N PRO A 357 7.08 17.52 -8.87
CA PRO A 357 8.18 18.21 -8.22
C PRO A 357 9.23 18.52 -9.28
N THR A 358 9.78 19.74 -9.25
CA THR A 358 10.98 20.04 -10.06
C THR A 358 12.27 19.67 -9.34
N ALA A 359 12.19 19.39 -8.04
CA ALA A 359 13.28 18.85 -7.24
C ALA A 359 13.41 17.32 -7.42
N GLU A 360 14.63 16.81 -7.20
CA GLU A 360 14.87 15.37 -7.05
C GLU A 360 14.10 14.78 -5.86
N PRO A 361 13.75 13.49 -5.89
CA PRO A 361 13.04 12.85 -4.79
C PRO A 361 13.88 12.86 -3.52
N LEU A 362 13.26 13.19 -2.39
CA LEU A 362 13.90 13.05 -1.09
C LEU A 362 14.04 11.57 -0.73
N GLU A 363 15.25 11.13 -0.38
CA GLU A 363 15.49 9.78 0.10
C GLU A 363 15.45 9.72 1.63
N LEU A 364 14.56 8.90 2.17
CA LEU A 364 14.44 8.67 3.61
C LEU A 364 14.89 7.27 3.96
N LEU A 365 15.79 7.14 4.94
CA LEU A 365 16.02 5.87 5.61
C LEU A 365 15.09 5.74 6.82
N LEU A 366 14.32 4.65 6.87
CA LEU A 366 13.52 4.30 8.04
C LEU A 366 14.12 3.07 8.75
N LEU A 367 14.66 3.30 9.95
CA LEU A 367 15.17 2.27 10.86
C LEU A 367 14.15 1.99 11.96
N ARG A 368 14.18 0.78 12.54
CA ARG A 368 13.24 0.39 13.60
C ARG A 368 13.78 -0.67 14.53
N VAL A 369 13.35 -0.62 15.80
CA VAL A 369 13.54 -1.71 16.76
C VAL A 369 12.54 -2.83 16.46
N PHE A 370 13.03 -4.02 16.07
CA PHE A 370 12.23 -5.17 15.68
C PHE A 370 11.48 -5.81 16.88
N SER A 371 10.40 -5.19 17.37
CA SER A 371 9.57 -5.77 18.45
C SER A 371 8.11 -5.28 18.49
N LEU A 372 7.76 -4.27 17.69
CA LEU A 372 6.54 -3.47 17.88
C LEU A 372 5.27 -4.03 17.20
N GLY A 373 5.43 -4.88 16.19
CA GLY A 373 4.32 -5.47 15.42
C GLY A 373 3.31 -4.42 14.94
N ARG A 374 2.01 -4.65 15.18
CA ARG A 374 0.90 -3.82 14.66
C ARG A 374 1.00 -2.32 14.99
N ARG A 375 1.66 -1.94 16.10
CA ARG A 375 1.83 -0.53 16.50
C ARG A 375 2.78 0.20 15.56
N SER A 376 3.85 -0.46 15.11
CA SER A 376 4.76 0.15 14.13
C SER A 376 4.07 0.35 12.79
N ASN A 377 3.30 -0.64 12.34
CA ASN A 377 2.55 -0.57 11.07
C ASN A 377 1.63 0.65 10.98
N ARG A 378 0.90 1.01 12.05
CA ARG A 378 -0.05 2.13 11.99
C ARG A 378 0.65 3.47 11.75
N PHE A 379 1.70 3.74 12.52
CA PHE A 379 2.51 4.95 12.33
C PHE A 379 3.12 4.96 10.93
N PHE A 380 3.75 3.85 10.53
CA PHE A 380 4.37 3.71 9.21
C PHE A 380 3.37 3.92 8.07
N ASP A 381 2.18 3.32 8.15
CA ASP A 381 1.12 3.48 7.15
C ASP A 381 0.69 4.96 7.04
N SER A 382 0.49 5.65 8.16
CA SER A 382 0.08 7.07 8.17
C SER A 382 1.19 8.01 7.70
N PHE A 383 2.43 7.78 8.13
CA PHE A 383 3.60 8.57 7.73
C PHE A 383 3.95 8.35 6.25
N SER A 384 4.02 7.10 5.79
CA SER A 384 4.30 6.78 4.37
C SER A 384 3.24 7.33 3.42
N ARG A 385 1.98 7.48 3.86
CA ARG A 385 0.92 8.15 3.09
C ARG A 385 1.26 9.60 2.74
N LEU A 386 1.93 10.31 3.66
CA LEU A 386 2.31 11.71 3.55
C LEU A 386 3.70 11.93 2.94
N TRP A 387 4.65 11.02 3.17
CA TRP A 387 6.02 11.13 2.63
C TRP A 387 6.11 10.77 1.14
N ARG A 388 5.41 9.72 0.71
CA ARG A 388 5.53 9.18 -0.66
C ARG A 388 5.17 10.16 -1.81
N PRO A 389 4.38 11.23 -1.64
CA PRO A 389 4.28 12.28 -2.65
C PRO A 389 5.58 13.06 -2.90
N VAL A 390 6.49 13.14 -1.92
CA VAL A 390 7.69 13.99 -1.98
C VAL A 390 8.99 13.20 -2.03
N GLY A 391 8.99 11.94 -1.58
CA GLY A 391 10.22 11.17 -1.49
C GLY A 391 10.06 9.65 -1.38
N ILE A 392 11.17 8.96 -1.62
CA ILE A 392 11.37 7.52 -1.50
C ILE A 392 11.58 7.15 -0.03
N ILE A 393 11.21 5.93 0.36
CA ILE A 393 11.53 5.37 1.68
C ILE A 393 12.35 4.10 1.48
N ASN A 394 13.57 4.08 1.99
CA ASN A 394 14.43 2.91 2.06
C ASN A 394 14.35 2.30 3.47
N MET A 395 14.32 0.98 3.55
CA MET A 395 14.38 0.28 4.83
C MET A 395 14.97 -1.12 4.69
N ILE A 396 15.50 -1.64 5.79
CA ILE A 396 15.87 -3.05 5.90
C ILE A 396 14.64 -3.85 6.31
N ALA A 397 14.37 -4.94 5.57
CA ALA A 397 13.26 -5.82 5.86
C ALA A 397 13.45 -6.46 7.24
N GLY A 398 12.43 -6.35 8.09
CA GLY A 398 12.43 -6.91 9.44
C GLY A 398 11.40 -8.03 9.63
N PRO A 399 11.64 -8.95 10.59
CA PRO A 399 10.80 -10.14 10.82
C PRO A 399 9.35 -9.83 11.21
N ASP A 400 9.10 -8.62 11.71
CA ASP A 400 7.82 -8.10 12.18
C ASP A 400 6.88 -7.61 11.05
N LEU A 401 7.43 -7.14 9.93
CA LEU A 401 6.65 -6.63 8.79
C LEU A 401 6.61 -7.56 7.59
N VAL A 402 7.39 -8.65 7.57
CA VAL A 402 7.52 -9.57 6.42
C VAL A 402 6.18 -9.83 5.72
N THR A 403 5.10 -10.10 6.46
CA THR A 403 3.78 -10.41 5.85
C THR A 403 2.89 -9.20 5.53
N SER A 404 3.24 -8.00 6.00
CA SER A 404 2.43 -6.79 5.84
C SER A 404 2.93 -5.83 4.75
N THR A 405 4.18 -5.99 4.32
CA THR A 405 4.83 -5.15 3.29
C THR A 405 5.06 -5.90 1.98
N VAL A 406 4.74 -7.20 1.91
CA VAL A 406 4.87 -8.05 0.71
C VAL A 406 4.36 -7.31 -0.52
N GLU A 407 5.20 -7.17 -1.54
CA GLU A 407 4.76 -6.61 -2.81
C GLU A 407 4.25 -7.70 -3.78
N PRO A 408 3.33 -7.39 -4.71
CA PRO A 408 2.82 -8.36 -5.69
C PRO A 408 3.91 -9.12 -6.45
N HIS A 409 4.95 -8.42 -6.89
CA HIS A 409 6.04 -9.01 -7.67
C HIS A 409 6.90 -9.94 -6.82
N GLU A 410 7.16 -9.56 -5.57
CA GLU A 410 7.91 -10.35 -4.60
C GLU A 410 7.18 -11.67 -4.27
N PHE A 411 5.87 -11.59 -4.05
CA PHE A 411 5.04 -12.77 -3.86
C PHE A 411 5.08 -13.73 -5.06
N LEU A 412 5.04 -13.19 -6.28
CA LEU A 412 5.12 -14.00 -7.50
C LEU A 412 6.51 -14.65 -7.68
N GLU A 413 7.59 -13.98 -7.26
CA GLU A 413 8.93 -14.55 -7.23
C GLU A 413 9.06 -15.66 -6.18
N PHE A 414 8.46 -15.48 -5.00
CA PHE A 414 8.35 -16.53 -3.99
C PHE A 414 7.59 -17.75 -4.53
N ALA A 415 6.40 -17.54 -5.10
CA ALA A 415 5.61 -18.61 -5.71
C ALA A 415 6.35 -19.28 -6.88
N GLY A 416 7.27 -18.57 -7.52
CA GLY A 416 8.17 -19.09 -8.55
C GLY A 416 9.48 -19.70 -8.04
N GLY A 417 9.69 -19.81 -6.72
CA GLY A 417 10.89 -20.40 -6.10
C GLY A 417 12.16 -19.52 -6.19
N LYS A 418 12.02 -18.21 -6.38
CA LYS A 418 13.14 -17.27 -6.62
C LYS A 418 13.42 -16.31 -5.47
N LEU A 419 12.83 -16.52 -4.29
CA LEU A 419 12.93 -15.62 -3.13
C LEU A 419 14.39 -15.37 -2.70
N SER A 420 15.27 -16.36 -2.77
CA SER A 420 16.68 -16.21 -2.34
C SER A 420 17.42 -15.10 -3.09
N ARG A 421 17.04 -14.78 -4.33
CA ARG A 421 17.66 -13.72 -5.14
C ARG A 421 17.37 -12.31 -4.62
N ARG A 422 16.42 -12.17 -3.70
CA ARG A 422 16.06 -10.89 -3.08
C ARG A 422 17.02 -10.45 -1.98
N PHE A 423 17.75 -11.39 -1.40
CA PHE A 423 18.67 -11.11 -0.31
C PHE A 423 19.96 -10.47 -0.83
N VAL A 424 20.43 -9.45 -0.13
CA VAL A 424 21.72 -8.81 -0.36
C VAL A 424 22.81 -9.78 0.07
N VAL A 425 23.69 -10.15 -0.85
CA VAL A 425 24.75 -11.15 -0.61
C VAL A 425 26.14 -10.55 -0.44
N SER A 426 26.39 -9.33 -0.90
CA SER A 426 27.71 -8.68 -0.83
C SER A 426 27.64 -7.18 -1.10
N GLU A 427 28.75 -6.46 -0.85
CA GLU A 427 28.87 -5.01 -1.14
C GLU A 427 28.68 -4.70 -2.64
N PRO A 428 29.30 -5.44 -3.58
CA PRO A 428 29.04 -5.21 -5.00
C PRO A 428 27.57 -5.47 -5.40
N ASP A 429 26.93 -6.47 -4.81
CA ASP A 429 25.50 -6.73 -5.04
C ASP A 429 24.63 -5.58 -4.52
N LEU A 430 24.94 -5.05 -3.34
CA LEU A 430 24.27 -3.87 -2.79
C LEU A 430 24.44 -2.64 -3.67
N GLN A 431 25.68 -2.35 -4.10
CA GLN A 431 25.97 -1.21 -4.97
C GLN A 431 25.24 -1.32 -6.31
N GLN A 432 25.20 -2.50 -6.92
CA GLN A 432 24.45 -2.73 -8.14
C GLN A 432 22.94 -2.48 -7.91
N ARG A 433 22.38 -2.96 -6.79
CA ARG A 433 20.97 -2.74 -6.46
C ARG A 433 20.62 -1.27 -6.23
N LEU A 434 21.51 -0.51 -5.61
CA LEU A 434 21.34 0.93 -5.39
C LEU A 434 21.48 1.73 -6.69
N HIS A 435 22.39 1.31 -7.58
CA HIS A 435 22.53 1.90 -8.91
C HIS A 435 21.30 1.65 -9.78
N ASP A 436 20.78 0.43 -9.77
CA ASP A 436 19.59 0.01 -10.53
C ASP A 436 18.26 0.44 -9.86
N LEU A 437 18.34 1.14 -8.71
CA LEU A 437 17.16 1.57 -7.96
C LEU A 437 16.35 2.57 -8.78
N ASP A 438 15.14 2.18 -9.16
CA ASP A 438 14.24 3.05 -9.91
C ASP A 438 13.66 4.15 -8.99
N ARG A 439 14.25 5.34 -9.07
CA ARG A 439 13.88 6.55 -8.32
C ARG A 439 12.67 7.31 -8.86
N ALA A 440 12.07 6.88 -9.99
CA ALA A 440 10.93 7.58 -10.57
C ALA A 440 9.65 7.42 -9.73
N ALA A 441 8.76 8.41 -9.79
CA ALA A 441 7.41 8.25 -9.23
C ALA A 441 6.58 7.25 -10.05
N ASP A 442 5.66 6.53 -9.40
CA ASP A 442 4.63 5.74 -10.07
C ASP A 442 3.63 6.68 -10.80
N PRO A 443 2.74 6.15 -11.69
CA PRO A 443 1.78 6.97 -12.43
C PRO A 443 0.80 7.78 -11.58
N ASP A 444 0.66 7.46 -10.29
CA ASP A 444 -0.12 8.22 -9.31
C ASP A 444 0.69 9.32 -8.61
N GLY A 445 1.93 9.58 -9.05
CA GLY A 445 2.81 10.61 -8.52
C GLY A 445 3.48 10.26 -7.20
N ARG A 446 3.39 9.00 -6.76
CA ARG A 446 3.95 8.54 -5.48
C ARG A 446 5.23 7.76 -5.70
N TYR A 447 6.21 7.98 -4.86
CA TYR A 447 7.43 7.19 -4.78
C TYR A 447 7.19 5.87 -4.03
N ARG A 448 8.03 4.87 -4.29
CA ARG A 448 7.93 3.54 -3.70
C ARG A 448 8.65 3.46 -2.36
N VAL A 449 8.31 2.41 -1.61
CA VAL A 449 9.10 1.98 -0.45
C VAL A 449 10.00 0.86 -0.95
N HIS A 450 11.29 0.93 -0.66
CA HIS A 450 12.23 -0.12 -1.01
C HIS A 450 12.65 -0.88 0.25
N GLU A 451 12.36 -2.18 0.26
CA GLU A 451 12.77 -3.09 1.31
C GLU A 451 14.01 -3.89 0.86
N PHE A 452 15.08 -3.78 1.64
CA PHE A 452 16.31 -4.53 1.46
C PHE A 452 16.29 -5.76 2.37
N PHE A 453 16.24 -6.95 1.76
CA PHE A 453 16.34 -8.21 2.49
C PHE A 453 17.81 -8.51 2.75
N CYS A 454 18.20 -8.65 4.01
CA CYS A 454 19.58 -8.91 4.39
C CYS A 454 19.70 -10.29 5.04
N HIS A 455 20.87 -10.88 4.87
CA HIS A 455 21.36 -11.99 5.66
C HIS A 455 21.87 -11.47 7.02
N ASP A 456 22.13 -12.38 7.97
CA ASP A 456 22.58 -12.02 9.32
C ASP A 456 23.94 -11.28 9.31
N ASP A 457 24.75 -11.50 8.26
CA ASP A 457 26.06 -10.90 8.04
C ASP A 457 26.05 -9.67 7.12
N THR A 458 24.97 -9.42 6.36
CA THR A 458 24.93 -8.33 5.35
C THR A 458 24.08 -7.11 5.74
N TRP A 459 23.38 -7.14 6.88
CA TRP A 459 22.53 -6.01 7.28
C TRP A 459 23.33 -4.77 7.71
N ARG A 460 24.51 -4.94 8.33
CA ARG A 460 25.31 -3.82 8.85
C ARG A 460 25.84 -2.92 7.74
N MET A 461 26.47 -3.51 6.73
CA MET A 461 26.95 -2.81 5.53
C MET A 461 25.78 -2.16 4.78
N THR A 462 24.65 -2.86 4.68
CA THR A 462 23.45 -2.33 4.04
C THR A 462 22.93 -1.09 4.78
N MET A 463 22.86 -1.14 6.11
CA MET A 463 22.39 -0.02 6.92
C MET A 463 23.31 1.20 6.76
N GLN A 464 24.62 1.00 6.88
CA GLN A 464 25.62 2.06 6.73
C GLN A 464 25.54 2.73 5.35
N ARG A 465 25.45 1.93 4.29
CA ARG A 465 25.36 2.45 2.92
C ARG A 465 24.07 3.23 2.69
N LEU A 466 22.93 2.71 3.16
CA LEU A 466 21.65 3.41 3.04
C LEU A 466 21.61 4.70 3.86
N ALA A 467 22.25 4.73 5.04
CA ALA A 467 22.32 5.93 5.86
C ALA A 467 23.10 7.04 5.15
N ALA A 468 24.22 6.69 4.51
CA ALA A 468 25.07 7.64 3.78
C ALA A 468 24.41 8.22 2.51
N GLU A 469 23.53 7.48 1.84
CA GLU A 469 22.81 7.97 0.64
C GLU A 469 21.50 8.71 0.97
N SER A 470 21.01 8.60 2.20
CA SER A 470 19.72 9.17 2.59
C SER A 470 19.83 10.64 2.98
N HIS A 471 18.83 11.41 2.58
CA HIS A 471 18.73 12.83 2.94
C HIS A 471 18.26 13.00 4.38
N ALA A 472 17.34 12.14 4.82
CA ALA A 472 16.80 12.16 6.16
C ALA A 472 16.72 10.74 6.73
N ILE A 473 16.80 10.65 8.06
CA ILE A 473 16.75 9.38 8.78
C ILE A 473 15.68 9.47 9.86
N VAL A 474 14.76 8.51 9.85
CA VAL A 474 13.82 8.29 10.94
C VAL A 474 14.17 6.97 11.59
N MET A 475 14.37 6.97 12.90
CA MET A 475 14.63 5.75 13.67
C MET A 475 13.52 5.54 14.70
N ASP A 476 12.79 4.46 14.54
CA ASP A 476 11.68 4.07 15.41
C ASP A 476 12.18 3.33 16.65
N LEU A 477 12.31 4.06 17.76
CA LEU A 477 12.82 3.60 19.06
C LEU A 477 11.70 3.27 20.05
N ARG A 478 10.45 3.12 19.60
CA ARG A 478 9.38 2.69 20.50
C ARG A 478 9.71 1.33 21.12
N SER A 479 9.38 1.17 22.39
CA SER A 479 9.75 0.02 23.22
C SER A 479 11.25 -0.17 23.43
N PHE A 480 12.10 0.80 23.09
CA PHE A 480 13.54 0.75 23.43
C PHE A 480 13.74 0.80 24.94
N SER A 481 14.55 -0.12 25.45
CA SER A 481 14.82 -0.34 26.87
C SER A 481 16.12 -1.13 27.05
N ASN A 482 16.52 -1.30 28.31
CA ASN A 482 17.66 -2.16 28.65
C ASN A 482 17.50 -3.62 28.17
N ALA A 483 16.28 -4.10 27.92
CA ALA A 483 16.01 -5.47 27.48
C ALA A 483 16.24 -5.70 25.97
N ASN A 484 16.35 -4.64 25.17
CA ASN A 484 16.42 -4.73 23.70
C ASN A 484 17.41 -3.70 23.11
N GLN A 485 18.67 -3.88 23.49
CA GLN A 485 19.80 -3.04 23.10
C GLN A 485 20.31 -3.27 21.65
N GLY A 486 19.62 -4.09 20.84
CA GLY A 486 20.06 -4.46 19.50
C GLY A 486 20.29 -3.27 18.55
N CYS A 487 19.67 -2.13 18.82
CA CYS A 487 19.82 -0.92 18.03
C CYS A 487 20.92 0.04 18.54
N LEU A 488 21.65 -0.28 19.61
CA LEU A 488 22.77 0.55 20.08
C LEU A 488 23.88 0.68 19.02
N TYR A 489 24.13 -0.40 18.27
CA TYR A 489 25.05 -0.36 17.14
C TYR A 489 24.58 0.64 16.08
N GLU A 490 23.30 0.60 15.71
CA GLU A 490 22.71 1.51 14.73
C GLU A 490 22.80 2.96 15.21
N LEU A 491 22.48 3.22 16.48
CA LEU A 491 22.62 4.54 17.10
C LEU A 491 24.06 5.05 17.05
N LYS A 492 25.04 4.21 17.37
CA LYS A 492 26.46 4.59 17.32
C LYS A 492 26.88 4.96 15.90
N VAL A 493 26.57 4.11 14.92
CA VAL A 493 26.88 4.37 13.50
C VAL A 493 26.24 5.67 13.03
N LEU A 494 24.98 5.94 13.37
CA LEU A 494 24.29 7.15 12.97
C LEU A 494 24.96 8.41 13.56
N LEU A 495 25.29 8.38 14.86
CA LEU A 495 25.96 9.50 15.52
C LEU A 495 27.38 9.74 14.99
N ASP A 496 28.06 8.68 14.54
CA ASP A 496 29.42 8.78 14.00
C ASP A 496 29.46 9.23 12.55
N THR A 497 28.45 8.93 11.75
CA THR A 497 28.54 9.10 10.28
C THR A 497 27.55 10.12 9.70
N ILE A 498 26.47 10.44 10.41
CA ILE A 498 25.39 11.30 9.90
C ILE A 498 25.24 12.55 10.75
N ASP A 499 24.98 13.69 10.10
CA ASP A 499 24.64 14.94 10.77
C ASP A 499 23.36 14.76 11.62
N LEU A 500 23.46 15.05 12.91
CA LEU A 500 22.38 14.88 13.89
C LEU A 500 21.09 15.62 13.47
N ARG A 501 21.20 16.70 12.70
CA ARG A 501 20.06 17.49 12.20
C ARG A 501 19.21 16.76 11.17
N HIS A 502 19.72 15.69 10.56
CA HIS A 502 19.00 14.85 9.61
C HIS A 502 18.30 13.66 10.27
N ILE A 503 18.47 13.46 11.58
CA ILE A 503 17.96 12.31 12.31
C ILE A 503 16.79 12.71 13.20
N VAL A 504 15.69 11.96 13.12
CA VAL A 504 14.56 12.08 14.05
C VAL A 504 14.26 10.72 14.69
N PHE A 505 14.21 10.69 16.02
CA PHE A 505 13.89 9.49 16.79
C PHE A 505 12.41 9.47 17.16
N ILE A 506 11.72 8.38 16.85
CA ILE A 506 10.32 8.18 17.23
C ILE A 506 10.26 7.49 18.59
N VAL A 507 9.53 8.09 19.53
CA VAL A 507 9.36 7.61 20.90
C VAL A 507 7.87 7.55 21.28
N ASP A 508 7.52 6.78 22.29
CA ASP A 508 6.17 6.72 22.87
C ASP A 508 6.24 6.38 24.36
N GLY A 509 5.09 6.29 25.06
CA GLY A 509 5.04 5.90 26.46
C GLY A 509 5.61 4.50 26.79
N THR A 510 6.01 3.69 25.82
CA THR A 510 6.71 2.41 26.04
C THR A 510 8.23 2.51 25.97
N THR A 511 8.74 3.67 25.58
CA THR A 511 10.18 3.93 25.48
C THR A 511 10.73 4.25 26.87
N ASP A 512 11.77 3.55 27.30
CA ASP A 512 12.52 3.92 28.50
C ASP A 512 13.36 5.17 28.18
N ARG A 513 12.76 6.34 28.40
CA ARG A 513 13.34 7.63 28.04
C ARG A 513 14.63 7.90 28.81
N ALA A 514 14.69 7.56 30.10
CA ALA A 514 15.88 7.76 30.92
C ALA A 514 17.04 6.91 30.40
N PHE A 515 16.78 5.65 30.03
CA PHE A 515 17.77 4.77 29.42
C PHE A 515 18.21 5.26 28.04
N LEU A 516 17.27 5.74 27.21
CA LEU A 516 17.57 6.31 25.89
C LEU A 516 18.49 7.53 26.00
N GLU A 517 18.13 8.51 26.83
CA GLU A 517 18.91 9.73 27.01
C GLU A 517 20.31 9.40 27.57
N SER A 518 20.39 8.50 28.55
CA SER A 518 21.67 8.03 29.11
C SER A 518 22.55 7.32 28.06
N SER A 519 21.93 6.49 27.21
CA SER A 519 22.64 5.78 26.14
C SER A 519 23.17 6.76 25.09
N LEU A 520 22.36 7.72 24.66
CA LEU A 520 22.77 8.76 23.71
C LEU A 520 23.89 9.64 24.28
N LEU A 521 23.81 10.03 25.55
CA LEU A 521 24.88 10.77 26.22
C LEU A 521 26.19 9.97 26.29
N ASN A 522 26.10 8.67 26.58
CA ASN A 522 27.27 7.80 26.58
C ASN A 522 27.88 7.71 25.18
N LEU A 523 27.09 7.39 24.16
CA LEU A 523 27.56 7.32 22.77
C LEU A 523 28.14 8.67 22.29
N TRP A 524 27.53 9.79 22.70
CA TRP A 524 28.03 11.14 22.43
C TRP A 524 29.42 11.37 23.04
N SER A 525 29.64 10.92 24.28
CA SER A 525 30.92 11.07 24.97
C SER A 525 32.08 10.33 24.29
N VAL A 526 31.77 9.31 23.49
CA VAL A 526 32.73 8.47 22.72
C VAL A 526 32.54 8.60 21.20
N LEU A 527 32.04 9.75 20.74
CA LEU A 527 31.96 10.06 19.30
C LEU A 527 33.29 9.82 18.58
N ASP A 528 33.20 9.32 17.35
CA ASP A 528 34.36 9.25 16.45
C ASP A 528 34.91 10.67 16.18
N GLN A 529 36.23 10.78 16.04
CA GLN A 529 36.89 12.05 15.69
C GLN A 529 36.49 12.54 14.30
N GLN A 530 36.10 11.64 13.40
CA GLN A 530 35.64 11.97 12.05
C GLN A 530 34.13 12.25 11.99
N SER A 531 33.44 12.25 13.13
CA SER A 531 31.99 12.48 13.15
C SER A 531 31.65 13.90 12.69
N PRO A 532 30.64 14.08 11.82
CA PRO A 532 30.17 15.42 11.43
C PRO A 532 29.57 16.20 12.62
N ASN A 533 29.36 15.53 13.76
CA ASN A 533 28.71 16.07 14.93
C ASN A 533 29.68 16.68 15.96
N THR A 534 31.00 16.56 15.77
CA THR A 534 32.00 17.11 16.71
C THR A 534 31.99 18.62 16.79
N ASP A 535 31.64 19.28 15.67
CA ASP A 535 31.74 20.75 15.51
C ASP A 535 30.38 21.45 15.69
N LEU A 536 29.35 20.73 16.12
CA LEU A 536 28.01 21.30 16.34
C LEU A 536 27.99 22.18 17.60
N GLY A 537 27.71 23.47 17.47
CA GLY A 537 27.63 24.38 18.62
C GLY A 537 26.50 24.05 19.61
N GLU A 538 25.32 23.66 19.10
CA GLU A 538 24.14 23.28 19.90
C GLU A 538 23.60 21.91 19.44
N PRO A 539 24.27 20.80 19.80
CA PRO A 539 23.87 19.48 19.34
C PRO A 539 22.53 19.09 19.97
N THR A 540 21.50 18.95 19.13
CA THR A 540 20.12 18.70 19.59
C THR A 540 19.58 17.41 18.98
N VAL A 541 19.26 16.45 19.84
CA VAL A 541 18.52 15.24 19.49
C VAL A 541 17.05 15.59 19.33
N THR A 542 16.48 15.27 18.16
CA THR A 542 15.06 15.50 17.91
C THR A 542 14.24 14.25 18.19
N LEU A 543 13.27 14.36 19.11
CA LEU A 543 12.34 13.31 19.49
C LEU A 543 10.93 13.62 18.97
N PHE A 544 10.24 12.63 18.39
CA PHE A 544 8.85 12.73 17.97
C PHE A 544 7.97 11.72 18.72
N ALA A 545 6.96 12.23 19.44
CA ALA A 545 5.99 11.39 20.15
C ALA A 545 4.99 10.72 19.18
N ALA A 546 5.09 9.40 19.05
CA ALA A 546 4.29 8.60 18.12
C ALA A 546 2.79 8.59 18.43
N GLU A 547 2.39 8.88 19.67
CA GLU A 547 0.98 8.92 20.10
C GLU A 547 0.17 9.95 19.31
N ASN A 548 0.84 10.93 18.71
CA ASN A 548 0.23 11.96 17.89
C ASN A 548 0.15 11.56 16.41
N HIS A 549 -0.83 10.70 16.07
CA HIS A 549 -1.11 10.31 14.68
C HIS A 549 -1.92 11.33 13.87
N SER A 550 -2.06 12.57 14.35
CA SER A 550 -2.81 13.59 13.63
C SER A 550 -2.06 14.01 12.37
N ARG A 551 -2.80 14.34 11.29
CA ARG A 551 -2.20 14.92 10.07
C ARG A 551 -1.31 16.12 10.40
N ARG A 552 -1.70 16.94 11.37
CA ARG A 552 -0.93 18.10 11.82
C ARG A 552 0.44 17.69 12.37
N ALA A 553 0.48 16.72 13.29
CA ALA A 553 1.73 16.26 13.88
C ALA A 553 2.65 15.58 12.87
N LEU A 554 2.10 14.75 11.97
CA LEU A 554 2.89 14.14 10.92
C LEU A 554 3.41 15.17 9.90
N ASN A 555 2.65 16.24 9.64
CA ASN A 555 3.17 17.36 8.84
C ASN A 555 4.32 18.06 9.57
N SER A 556 4.24 18.27 10.89
CA SER A 556 5.35 18.83 11.67
C SER A 556 6.61 17.96 11.61
N LEU A 557 6.45 16.63 11.68
CA LEU A 557 7.55 15.68 11.48
C LEU A 557 8.17 15.82 10.09
N ILE A 558 7.33 15.89 9.04
CA ILE A 558 7.82 16.06 7.66
C ILE A 558 8.57 17.38 7.50
N SER A 559 8.03 18.48 8.01
CA SER A 559 8.71 19.78 8.00
C SER A 559 10.07 19.70 8.67
N GLN A 560 10.17 19.05 9.83
CA GLN A 560 11.46 18.86 10.50
C GLN A 560 12.45 18.06 9.65
N LEU A 561 11.99 16.97 9.01
CA LEU A 561 12.83 16.16 8.13
C LEU A 561 13.28 16.92 6.88
N THR A 562 12.47 17.83 6.34
CA THR A 562 12.81 18.59 5.12
C THR A 562 13.65 19.84 5.37
N ARG A 563 13.60 20.37 6.60
CA ARG A 563 14.22 21.66 6.97
C ARG A 563 15.72 21.72 6.77
N HIS A 564 16.40 20.58 6.94
CA HIS A 564 17.86 20.48 6.87
C HIS A 564 18.36 19.75 5.63
N THR A 565 17.45 19.25 4.79
CA THR A 565 17.78 18.50 3.57
C THR A 565 17.72 19.36 2.30
N LEU A 566 16.94 20.45 2.31
CA LEU A 566 16.77 21.33 1.15
C LEU A 566 17.54 22.64 1.34
N PRO A 567 18.37 23.09 0.37
CA PRO A 567 19.00 24.40 0.40
C PRO A 567 17.96 25.54 0.27
N VAL A 568 18.21 26.68 0.91
CA VAL A 568 17.16 27.67 1.25
C VAL A 568 16.82 28.76 0.20
N PRO A 569 17.59 29.13 -0.85
CA PRO A 569 17.14 30.26 -1.69
C PRO A 569 16.17 29.93 -2.85
N ASP A 570 16.30 28.78 -3.54
CA ASP A 570 15.53 28.52 -4.78
C ASP A 570 14.48 27.40 -4.67
N THR A 571 14.46 26.64 -3.58
CA THR A 571 13.66 25.40 -3.46
C THR A 571 12.15 25.63 -3.25
N ALA A 572 11.74 26.78 -2.68
CA ALA A 572 10.31 27.11 -2.57
C ALA A 572 9.63 27.20 -3.95
N THR A 573 10.36 27.69 -4.97
CA THR A 573 9.87 27.75 -6.36
C THR A 573 9.75 26.36 -7.00
N LEU A 574 10.53 25.38 -6.53
CA LEU A 574 10.52 24.02 -7.08
C LEU A 574 9.25 23.24 -6.74
N TRP A 575 8.61 23.60 -5.63
CA TRP A 575 7.38 22.97 -5.12
C TRP A 575 6.13 23.82 -5.33
N ASP A 576 6.27 25.11 -5.70
CA ASP A 576 5.16 26.04 -5.92
C ASP A 576 5.09 26.57 -7.37
N ARG A 577 4.65 25.72 -8.31
CA ARG A 577 4.15 26.21 -9.62
C ARG A 577 2.64 26.37 -9.56
N THR A 578 2.18 27.58 -9.27
CA THR A 578 0.76 27.97 -9.42
C THR A 578 0.43 28.62 -10.77
N THR A 579 1.40 28.83 -11.66
CA THR A 579 1.16 29.47 -12.97
C THR A 579 1.62 28.59 -14.14
N PRO A 580 0.75 28.33 -15.15
CA PRO A 580 1.20 27.80 -16.43
C PRO A 580 1.96 28.92 -17.14
N GLY A 581 3.28 28.78 -17.25
CA GLY A 581 4.10 29.66 -18.08
C GLY A 581 3.62 29.58 -19.53
N ARG A 582 3.06 30.69 -20.03
CA ARG A 582 2.94 30.95 -21.46
C ARG A 582 4.35 30.87 -22.05
N THR A 583 4.58 29.87 -22.89
CA THR A 583 5.72 29.85 -23.82
C THR A 583 5.54 31.02 -24.78
N HIS A 584 6.28 32.11 -24.54
CA HIS A 584 6.61 33.05 -25.60
C HIS A 584 7.65 32.37 -26.49
N HIS A 585 7.24 31.97 -27.68
CA HIS A 585 8.14 31.72 -28.79
C HIS A 585 8.60 33.07 -29.36
N PRO A 586 9.91 33.31 -29.58
CA PRO A 586 10.34 34.12 -30.71
C PRO A 586 10.12 33.38 -32.04
#